data_AF-A0A9X9A2N2-F1
#
_entry.id   AF-A0A9X9A2N2-F1
#
_cell.length_a   1.000
_cell.length_b   1.000
_cell.length_c   1.000
_cell.angle_alpha   90.00
_cell.angle_beta   90.00
_cell.angle_gamma   90.00
#
_symmetry.space_group_name_H-M   'P 1'
#
loop_
_entity.id
_entity.type
_entity.pdbx_description
1 polymer ?
#
loop_
_entity_poly.entity_id
_entity_poly.type
_entity_poly.pdbx_seq_one_letter_code
_entity_poly.pdbx_strand_id
1 'polypeptide(L)'
;EKWLKLQLGVEKPRTFPEELINDSHKANRKVAPDSNGASYAAGWEVYQSGGGEISHGGSNPNYSSYIGFRDEEQIGVVVLANLNSNYTYYIGSSLLNMMIDKEVKPLLYDEYKKTD
;
A
#
# COMPACT_ATOMS: atom_id res chain seq x y z
N GLU A 1 -10.05 10.34 1.37
CA GLU A 1 -9.27 10.01 2.58
C GLU A 1 -10.05 9.22 3.64
N LYS A 2 -11.38 9.38 3.78
CA LYS A 2 -12.19 8.63 4.78
C LYS A 2 -11.93 7.12 4.83
N TRP A 3 -11.78 6.46 3.67
CA TRP A 3 -11.44 5.03 3.60
C TRP A 3 -10.12 4.71 4.30
N LEU A 4 -9.07 5.51 4.06
CA LEU A 4 -7.77 5.33 4.70
C LEU A 4 -7.85 5.56 6.22
N LYS A 5 -8.64 6.53 6.66
CA LYS A 5 -8.87 6.78 8.10
C LYS A 5 -9.52 5.59 8.81
N LEU A 6 -10.36 4.82 8.12
CA LEU A 6 -10.90 3.56 8.65
C LEU A 6 -9.79 2.49 8.79
N GLN A 7 -8.88 2.40 7.81
CA GLN A 7 -7.77 1.45 7.85
C GLN A 7 -6.77 1.75 8.97
N LEU A 8 -6.56 3.04 9.29
CA LEU A 8 -5.69 3.51 10.36
C LEU A 8 -6.36 3.52 11.76
N GLY A 9 -7.63 3.11 11.87
CA GLY A 9 -8.37 3.19 13.14
C GLY A 9 -8.72 4.60 13.62
N VAL A 10 -8.35 5.66 12.86
CA VAL A 10 -8.69 7.06 13.15
C VAL A 10 -10.20 7.29 13.12
N GLU A 11 -10.89 6.63 12.18
CA GLU A 11 -12.34 6.57 12.12
C GLU A 11 -12.82 5.14 12.33
N LYS A 12 -14.00 4.98 12.95
CA LYS A 12 -14.62 3.67 13.17
C LYS A 12 -15.74 3.41 12.17
N PRO A 13 -15.88 2.16 11.68
CA PRO A 13 -17.00 1.79 10.83
C PRO A 13 -18.33 1.91 11.58
N ARG A 14 -19.37 2.35 10.87
CA ARG A 14 -20.73 2.51 11.46
C ARG A 14 -21.62 1.29 11.29
N THR A 15 -21.32 0.46 10.31
CA THR A 15 -22.24 -0.59 9.82
C THR A 15 -21.68 -2.00 9.96
N PHE A 16 -20.42 -2.15 10.36
CA PHE A 16 -19.77 -3.44 10.54
C PHE A 16 -18.73 -3.37 11.67
N PRO A 17 -18.33 -4.51 12.26
CA PRO A 17 -17.36 -4.54 13.35
C PRO A 17 -15.96 -4.09 12.91
N GLU A 18 -15.26 -3.33 13.75
CA GLU A 18 -13.90 -2.84 13.50
C GLU A 18 -12.89 -3.99 13.34
N GLU A 19 -13.15 -5.12 14.00
CA GLU A 19 -12.32 -6.33 13.93
C GLU A 19 -12.19 -6.87 12.51
N LEU A 20 -13.17 -6.63 11.63
CA LEU A 20 -13.07 -7.04 10.23
C LEU A 20 -11.97 -6.30 9.47
N ILE A 21 -11.68 -5.04 9.84
CA ILE A 21 -10.56 -4.28 9.27
C ILE A 21 -9.25 -4.91 9.75
N ASN A 22 -9.12 -5.16 11.05
CA ASN A 22 -7.93 -5.77 11.64
C ASN A 22 -7.68 -7.18 11.08
N ASP A 23 -8.74 -7.98 10.88
CA ASP A 23 -8.64 -9.29 10.28
C ASP A 23 -8.23 -9.23 8.81
N SER A 24 -8.63 -8.19 8.08
CA SER A 24 -8.20 -7.98 6.69
C SER A 24 -6.70 -7.75 6.55
N HIS A 25 -6.03 -7.25 7.60
CA HIS A 25 -4.59 -6.99 7.61
C HIS A 25 -3.76 -8.20 8.08
N LYS A 26 -4.40 -9.27 8.58
CA LYS A 26 -3.70 -10.47 9.06
C LYS A 26 -3.29 -11.37 7.91
N ALA A 27 -2.02 -11.29 7.54
CA ALA A 27 -1.49 -12.10 6.45
C ALA A 27 -1.49 -13.60 6.73
N ASN A 28 -1.77 -14.39 5.69
CA ASN A 28 -1.68 -15.83 5.75
C ASN A 28 -0.21 -16.28 5.66
N ARG A 29 0.41 -16.57 6.81
CA ARG A 29 1.81 -17.02 6.89
C ARG A 29 2.02 -18.52 6.66
N LYS A 30 0.98 -19.26 6.24
CA LYS A 30 1.13 -20.65 5.78
C LYS A 30 1.72 -20.73 4.37
N VAL A 31 1.71 -19.62 3.64
CA VAL A 31 2.31 -19.47 2.32
C VAL A 31 3.56 -18.61 2.46
N ALA A 32 4.61 -18.96 1.72
CA ALA A 32 5.83 -18.17 1.68
C ALA A 32 5.53 -16.73 1.22
N PRO A 33 6.25 -15.72 1.74
CA PRO A 33 6.15 -14.36 1.23
C PRO A 33 6.63 -14.27 -0.23
N ASP A 34 6.25 -13.20 -0.90
CA ASP A 34 6.82 -12.81 -2.19
C ASP A 34 8.32 -12.47 -2.02
N SER A 35 9.03 -12.41 -3.13
CA SER A 35 10.41 -11.97 -3.30
C SER A 35 10.73 -10.62 -2.63
N ASN A 36 9.75 -9.72 -2.52
CA ASN A 36 9.89 -8.43 -1.84
C ASN A 36 9.69 -8.51 -0.30
N GLY A 37 9.43 -9.70 0.24
CA GLY A 37 9.23 -9.95 1.67
C GLY A 37 7.80 -9.72 2.17
N ALA A 38 6.86 -9.30 1.33
CA ALA A 38 5.46 -9.17 1.70
C ALA A 38 4.76 -10.54 1.73
N SER A 39 3.81 -10.74 2.64
CA SER A 39 2.78 -11.77 2.44
C SER A 39 1.43 -11.12 2.18
N TYR A 40 0.49 -11.90 1.68
CA TYR A 40 -0.80 -11.38 1.26
C TYR A 40 -1.90 -11.55 2.34
N ALA A 41 -2.77 -10.55 2.47
CA ALA A 41 -3.91 -10.54 3.40
C ALA A 41 -5.12 -9.85 2.75
N ALA A 42 -6.19 -10.58 2.42
CA ALA A 42 -7.49 -10.02 2.00
C ALA A 42 -7.46 -8.80 1.03
N GLY A 43 -6.52 -8.73 0.09
CA GLY A 43 -6.37 -7.56 -0.78
C GLY A 43 -5.17 -6.65 -0.47
N TRP A 44 -4.26 -7.07 0.41
CA TRP A 44 -3.13 -6.27 0.88
C TRP A 44 -1.82 -7.04 0.79
N GLU A 45 -0.75 -6.31 0.44
CA GLU A 45 0.62 -6.69 0.73
C GLU A 45 0.95 -6.26 2.17
N VAL A 46 1.42 -7.20 2.99
CA VAL A 46 1.73 -6.98 4.41
C VAL A 46 3.20 -7.28 4.66
N TYR A 47 3.98 -6.21 4.79
CA TYR A 47 5.42 -6.21 4.96
C TYR A 47 5.80 -6.28 6.44
N GLN A 48 6.76 -7.14 6.77
CA GLN A 48 7.27 -7.32 8.13
C GLN A 48 8.49 -6.43 8.41
N SER A 49 8.40 -5.13 8.08
CA SER A 49 9.50 -4.17 8.27
C SER A 49 9.15 -3.06 9.27
N GLY A 50 9.92 -2.94 10.34
CA GLY A 50 9.64 -2.01 11.45
C GLY A 50 8.21 -2.20 11.98
N GLY A 51 7.50 -1.09 12.21
CA GLY A 51 6.08 -1.04 12.62
C GLY A 51 5.01 -1.54 11.64
N GLY A 52 5.41 -2.31 10.61
CA GLY A 52 4.50 -2.88 9.62
C GLY A 52 4.10 -1.88 8.53
N GLU A 53 4.28 -2.26 7.27
CA GLU A 53 3.72 -1.54 6.12
C GLU A 53 2.64 -2.41 5.50
N ILE A 54 1.49 -1.80 5.22
CA ILE A 54 0.38 -2.41 4.49
C ILE A 54 0.15 -1.58 3.25
N SER A 55 0.23 -2.21 2.07
CA SER A 55 0.04 -1.50 0.82
C SER A 55 -0.64 -2.33 -0.24
N HIS A 56 -1.09 -1.66 -1.29
CA HIS A 56 -1.47 -2.31 -2.54
C HIS A 56 -1.29 -1.33 -3.70
N GLY A 57 -0.71 -1.82 -4.80
CA GLY A 57 -0.68 -1.12 -6.08
C GLY A 57 -1.90 -1.45 -6.92
N GLY A 58 -2.37 -0.52 -7.73
CA GLY A 58 -3.39 -0.76 -8.75
C GLY A 58 -2.86 -0.41 -10.12
N SER A 59 -3.11 -1.25 -11.10
CA SER A 59 -2.74 -1.00 -12.49
C SER A 59 -3.84 -1.52 -13.41
N ASN A 60 -4.37 -0.61 -14.22
CA ASN A 60 -5.25 -0.89 -15.35
C ASN A 60 -4.67 -0.19 -16.59
N PRO A 61 -5.06 -0.54 -17.83
CA PRO A 61 -4.43 -0.01 -19.05
C PRO A 61 -4.30 1.53 -19.13
N ASN A 62 -5.20 2.27 -18.49
CA ASN A 62 -5.29 3.73 -18.54
C ASN A 62 -5.18 4.41 -17.16
N TYR A 63 -4.99 3.66 -16.07
CA TYR A 63 -4.87 4.22 -14.72
C TYR A 63 -3.87 3.42 -13.89
N SER A 64 -3.24 4.09 -12.93
CA SER A 64 -2.50 3.42 -11.88
C SER A 64 -2.80 4.07 -10.54
N SER A 65 -2.62 3.30 -9.47
CA SER A 65 -2.84 3.75 -8.11
C SER A 65 -1.88 3.10 -7.13
N TYR A 66 -1.72 3.74 -5.99
CA TYR A 66 -1.03 3.19 -4.84
C TYR A 66 -1.78 3.62 -3.58
N ILE A 67 -1.90 2.71 -2.63
CA ILE A 67 -2.25 3.00 -1.25
C ILE A 67 -1.25 2.29 -0.35
N GLY A 68 -0.72 2.99 0.63
CA GLY A 68 0.20 2.44 1.62
C GLY A 68 0.04 3.15 2.94
N PHE A 69 0.08 2.42 4.04
CA PHE A 69 -0.07 2.98 5.38
C PHE A 69 0.66 2.15 6.43
N ARG A 70 0.89 2.80 7.57
CA ARG A 70 1.54 2.21 8.73
C ARG A 70 0.76 2.61 9.97
N ASP A 71 0.24 1.61 10.64
CA ASP A 71 -0.65 1.81 11.79
C ASP A 71 0.12 2.34 13.01
N GLU A 72 1.36 1.87 13.23
CA GLU A 72 2.17 2.34 14.36
C GLU A 72 2.47 3.85 14.27
N GLU A 73 2.90 4.34 13.12
CA GLU A 73 3.22 5.76 12.93
C GLU A 73 1.98 6.62 12.60
N GLN A 74 0.81 6.00 12.42
CA GLN A 74 -0.45 6.67 12.05
C GLN A 74 -0.33 7.53 10.78
N ILE A 75 0.38 7.00 9.78
CA ILE A 75 0.60 7.66 8.48
C ILE A 75 0.06 6.82 7.33
N GLY A 76 -0.37 7.48 6.27
CA GLY A 76 -0.71 6.81 5.04
C GLY A 76 -0.69 7.73 3.83
N VAL A 77 -0.40 7.14 2.69
CA VAL A 77 -0.26 7.79 1.39
C VAL A 77 -1.19 7.11 0.39
N VAL A 78 -1.87 7.92 -0.41
CA VAL A 78 -2.65 7.46 -1.56
C VAL A 78 -2.25 8.28 -2.78
N VAL A 79 -1.93 7.59 -3.88
CA VAL A 79 -1.63 8.20 -5.17
C VAL A 79 -2.57 7.63 -6.20
N LEU A 80 -3.19 8.49 -7.00
CA LEU A 80 -4.06 8.13 -8.11
C LEU A 80 -3.56 8.84 -9.37
N ALA A 81 -3.38 8.09 -10.46
CA ALA A 81 -2.90 8.61 -11.72
C ALA A 81 -3.77 8.15 -12.88
N ASN A 82 -3.98 9.05 -13.84
CA ASN A 82 -4.73 8.83 -15.08
C ASN A 82 -3.87 8.27 -16.23
N LEU A 83 -2.78 7.59 -15.86
CA LEU A 83 -1.88 6.88 -16.76
C LEU A 83 -1.46 5.59 -16.06
N ASN A 84 -1.32 4.51 -16.82
CA ASN A 84 -0.66 3.32 -16.30
C ASN A 84 0.86 3.56 -16.27
N SER A 85 1.42 3.68 -15.07
CA SER A 85 2.84 3.95 -14.88
C SER A 85 3.33 3.38 -13.57
N ASN A 86 4.50 2.74 -13.60
CA ASN A 86 5.16 2.26 -12.38
C ASN A 86 5.52 3.42 -11.43
N TYR A 87 5.65 4.64 -11.94
CA TYR A 87 5.96 5.81 -11.12
C TYR A 87 4.91 6.10 -10.06
N THR A 88 3.65 5.73 -10.27
CA THR A 88 2.60 5.90 -9.25
C THR A 88 2.91 5.15 -7.96
N TYR A 89 3.39 3.90 -8.10
CA TYR A 89 3.85 3.11 -6.96
C TYR A 89 5.08 3.73 -6.30
N TYR A 90 6.07 4.15 -7.09
CA TYR A 90 7.31 4.74 -6.56
C TYR A 90 7.07 6.06 -5.83
N ILE A 91 6.21 6.94 -6.36
CA ILE A 91 5.82 8.18 -5.70
C ILE A 91 5.21 7.85 -4.34
N GLY A 92 4.23 6.95 -4.30
CA GLY A 92 3.52 6.62 -3.08
C GLY A 92 4.39 5.96 -2.01
N SER A 93 5.12 4.91 -2.39
CA SER A 93 5.99 4.19 -1.45
C SER A 93 7.20 5.02 -1.00
N SER A 94 7.74 5.89 -1.85
CA SER A 94 8.83 6.79 -1.46
C SER A 94 8.36 7.89 -0.52
N LEU A 95 7.17 8.45 -0.73
CA LEU A 95 6.55 9.39 0.22
C LEU A 95 6.36 8.73 1.58
N LEU A 96 5.86 7.49 1.62
CA LEU A 96 5.69 6.76 2.86
C LEU A 96 7.03 6.52 3.58
N ASN A 97 8.09 6.16 2.85
CA ASN A 97 9.44 6.02 3.42
C ASN A 97 9.99 7.34 3.95
N MET A 98 9.82 8.45 3.22
CA MET A 98 10.28 9.78 3.66
C MET A 98 9.60 10.22 4.96
N MET A 99 8.34 9.85 5.18
CA MET A 99 7.62 10.18 6.41
C MET A 99 8.12 9.44 7.66
N ILE A 100 8.96 8.40 7.49
CA ILE A 100 9.59 7.63 8.57
C ILE A 100 11.12 7.65 8.48
N ASP A 101 11.67 8.68 7.84
CA ASP A 101 13.12 8.90 7.67
C ASP A 101 13.87 7.70 7.07
N LYS A 102 13.19 6.89 6.23
CA LYS A 102 13.80 5.82 5.44
C LYS A 102 14.19 6.31 4.05
N GLU A 103 15.18 5.64 3.46
CA GLU A 103 15.60 5.91 2.09
C GLU A 103 14.44 5.74 1.09
N VAL A 104 14.40 6.64 0.10
CA VAL A 104 13.46 6.53 -1.02
C VAL A 104 13.79 5.30 -1.86
N LYS A 105 12.76 4.62 -2.38
CA LYS A 105 12.99 3.46 -3.26
C LYS A 105 13.62 3.97 -4.57
N PRO A 106 14.70 3.36 -5.07
CA PRO A 106 15.31 3.78 -6.32
C PRO A 106 14.29 3.67 -7.45
N LEU A 107 14.19 4.72 -8.26
CA LEU A 107 13.34 4.73 -9.44
C LEU A 107 13.90 3.71 -10.44
N LEU A 108 13.15 2.63 -10.65
CA LEU A 108 13.38 1.75 -11.79
C LEU A 108 12.64 2.30 -13.01
N TYR A 109 13.09 1.90 -14.20
CA TYR A 109 12.46 2.32 -15.46
C TYR A 109 10.98 1.98 -15.48
N ASP A 110 10.18 2.86 -16.06
CA ASP A 110 8.79 2.54 -16.35
C ASP A 110 8.75 1.42 -17.39
N GLU A 111 8.19 0.28 -17.02
CA GLU A 111 8.10 -0.88 -17.90
C GLU A 111 6.98 -0.69 -18.94
N TYR A 112 6.08 0.27 -18.70
CA TYR A 112 5.03 0.64 -19.64
C TYR A 112 5.55 1.62 -20.70
N LYS A 113 5.98 1.06 -21.84
CA LYS A 113 6.12 1.82 -23.08
C LYS A 113 4.76 2.00 -23.73
N LYS A 114 4.43 3.23 -24.14
CA LYS A 114 3.37 3.44 -25.13
C LYS A 114 3.71 2.59 -26.36
N THR A 115 2.76 1.78 -26.79
CA THR A 115 2.74 1.34 -28.19
C THR A 115 2.36 2.57 -29.01
N ASP A 116 3.31 3.14 -29.73
CA ASP A 116 3.06 4.15 -30.76
C ASP A 116 2.25 3.55 -31.92
#